data_AF-A0AAP0H252-F1
#
_entry.id   AF-A0AAP0H252-F1
#
_cell.length_a   1.000
_cell.length_b   1.000
_cell.length_c   1.000
_cell.angle_alpha   90.00
_cell.angle_beta   90.00
_cell.angle_gamma   90.00
#
_symmetry.space_group_name_H-M   'P 1'
#
loop_
_entity.id
_entity.type
_entity.pdbx_description
1 polymer ?
#
loop_
_entity_poly.entity_id
_entity_poly.type
_entity_poly.pdbx_seq_one_letter_code
_entity_poly.pdbx_strand_id
1 'polypeptide(L)'
;MNGEGQELRCEMLFTSEDVSGQNQVKASVQRRIRQSIADEYPGLEPVLDDLLPKKSPLIVAKCQNHLNLVVVNNVPLFFNIRDGPYMPTLRLLHQYPTIMKKLQVDRGAIKFVLAGANIMCPGLTSPGGVLDEEVGAERPVAIMAEGKQNALAIGFTKMSAKDIKAINKGIGVDNMHYLNDGLWKVKYHDMLFLYVNIYISDNYATVVFTSLKFVSRNLVNGTPRLSLHPLSFSRFSYVPA
;
A
#
# COMPACT_ATOMS: atom_id res chain seq x y z
N MET A 1 -13.77 34.45 8.71
CA MET A 1 -13.44 33.12 9.26
C MET A 1 -14.44 32.13 8.72
N ASN A 2 -13.99 30.88 8.51
CA ASN A 2 -14.70 29.73 7.90
C ASN A 2 -14.42 29.70 6.38
N GLY A 3 -13.36 29.05 5.89
CA GLY A 3 -12.87 27.73 6.28
C GLY A 3 -13.17 26.78 5.13
N GLU A 4 -12.61 27.06 3.95
CA GLU A 4 -12.70 26.18 2.79
C GLU A 4 -11.92 24.90 3.09
N GLY A 5 -12.63 23.89 3.59
CA GLY A 5 -12.13 22.53 3.61
C GLY A 5 -11.97 22.07 2.17
N GLN A 6 -10.76 22.21 1.63
CA GLN A 6 -10.40 21.62 0.35
C GLN A 6 -10.59 20.10 0.45
N GLU A 7 -11.67 19.63 -0.16
CA GLU A 7 -11.96 18.23 -0.42
C GLU A 7 -10.76 17.62 -1.13
N LEU A 8 -10.06 16.70 -0.46
CA LEU A 8 -8.94 15.94 -1.02
C LEU A 8 -9.51 15.01 -2.09
N ARG A 9 -9.76 15.53 -3.29
CA ARG A 9 -10.11 14.73 -4.46
C ARG A 9 -8.86 13.96 -4.88
N CYS A 10 -8.84 12.69 -4.52
CA CYS A 10 -7.81 11.73 -4.89
C CYS A 10 -8.06 11.26 -6.35
N GLU A 11 -7.96 12.15 -7.33
CA GLU A 11 -7.80 11.74 -8.73
C GLU A 11 -6.34 11.27 -8.92
N MET A 12 -5.98 10.13 -8.32
CA MET A 12 -4.64 9.54 -8.41
C MET A 12 -4.46 8.80 -9.74
N LEU A 13 -4.46 9.55 -10.84
CA LEU A 13 -3.84 9.13 -12.10
C LEU A 13 -2.32 9.31 -11.99
N PHE A 14 -1.65 8.59 -11.10
CA PHE A 14 -0.19 8.65 -11.02
C PHE A 14 0.46 8.03 -12.26
N THR A 15 1.11 8.83 -13.07
CA THR A 15 1.97 8.38 -14.17
C THR A 15 3.42 8.69 -13.85
N SER A 16 4.37 8.00 -14.47
CA SER A 16 5.80 8.32 -14.32
C SER A 16 6.15 9.76 -14.73
N GLU A 17 5.28 10.39 -15.52
CA GLU A 17 5.37 11.77 -15.98
C GLU A 17 5.00 12.79 -14.88
N ASP A 18 4.34 12.34 -13.81
CA ASP A 18 3.93 13.20 -12.68
C ASP A 18 5.04 13.42 -11.64
N VAL A 19 6.21 12.81 -11.83
CA VAL A 19 7.37 13.01 -10.96
C VAL A 19 8.03 14.35 -11.30
N SER A 20 7.82 15.34 -10.42
CA SER A 20 8.36 16.69 -10.57
C SER A 20 9.84 16.79 -10.18
N GLY A 21 10.36 15.84 -9.39
CA GLY A 21 11.78 15.74 -9.09
C GLY A 21 12.12 14.62 -8.12
N GLN A 22 13.36 14.12 -8.19
CA GLN A 22 13.85 13.08 -7.30
C GLN A 22 15.07 13.59 -6.55
N ASN A 23 15.06 13.48 -5.21
CA ASN A 23 16.15 13.94 -4.38
C ASN A 23 16.63 12.80 -3.47
N GLN A 24 17.93 12.55 -3.45
CA GLN A 24 18.53 11.74 -2.40
C GLN A 24 18.43 12.52 -1.09
N VAL A 25 17.84 11.90 -0.06
CA VAL A 25 17.70 12.56 1.23
C VAL A 25 19.02 12.58 2.00
N LYS A 26 19.21 13.63 2.79
CA LYS A 26 20.32 13.71 3.75
C LYS A 26 20.14 12.64 4.84
N ALA A 27 21.24 12.14 5.39
CA ALA A 27 21.22 11.09 6.41
C ALA A 27 20.33 11.42 7.64
N SER A 28 20.28 12.68 8.06
CA SER A 28 19.41 13.13 9.15
C SER A 28 17.93 12.99 8.83
N VAL A 29 17.52 13.30 7.59
CA VAL A 29 16.15 13.15 7.11
C VAL A 29 15.80 11.68 6.93
N GLN A 30 16.71 10.87 6.36
CA GLN A 30 16.55 9.43 6.24
C GLN A 30 16.27 8.76 7.60
N ARG A 31 17.01 9.15 8.64
CA ARG A 31 16.79 8.64 10.00
C ARG A 31 15.40 9.01 10.53
N ARG A 32 14.93 10.26 10.29
CA ARG A 32 13.59 10.70 10.70
C ARG A 32 12.49 9.91 9.98
N ILE A 33 12.58 9.75 8.66
CA ILE A 33 11.62 8.97 7.87
C ILE A 33 11.54 7.53 8.38
N ARG A 34 12.70 6.90 8.58
CA ARG A 34 12.78 5.53 9.07
C ARG A 34 12.18 5.38 10.48
N GLN A 35 12.40 6.35 11.36
CA GLN A 35 11.80 6.36 12.70
C GLN A 35 10.28 6.49 12.62
N SER A 36 9.77 7.46 11.85
CA SER A 36 8.33 7.64 11.67
C SER A 36 7.63 6.40 11.11
N ILE A 37 8.27 5.69 10.18
CA ILE A 37 7.74 4.42 9.64
C ILE A 37 7.77 3.30 10.69
N ALA A 38 8.83 3.23 11.50
CA ALA A 38 8.94 2.22 12.56
C ALA A 38 7.89 2.41 13.67
N ASP A 39 7.67 3.67 14.07
CA ASP A 39 6.69 4.03 15.11
C ASP A 39 5.26 3.72 14.64
N GLU A 40 4.97 3.98 13.36
CA GLU A 40 3.66 3.76 12.76
C GLU A 40 3.38 2.27 12.47
N TYR A 41 4.42 1.51 12.07
CA TYR A 41 4.30 0.10 11.67
C TYR A 41 5.31 -0.78 12.44
N PRO A 42 5.07 -1.06 13.73
CA PRO A 42 5.98 -1.86 14.55
C PRO A 42 6.19 -3.28 14.02
N GLY A 43 5.21 -3.84 13.29
CA GLY A 43 5.33 -5.15 12.64
C GLY A 43 6.42 -5.22 11.56
N LEU A 44 6.95 -4.08 11.09
CA LEU A 44 8.08 -4.04 10.15
C LEU A 44 9.45 -4.05 10.81
N GLU A 45 9.54 -3.89 12.14
CA GLU A 45 10.82 -3.86 12.87
C GLU A 45 11.83 -4.94 12.44
N PRO A 46 11.46 -6.24 12.31
CA PRO A 46 12.43 -7.29 11.94
C PRO A 46 12.97 -7.18 10.51
N VAL A 47 12.25 -6.51 9.61
CA VAL A 47 12.60 -6.38 8.18
C VAL A 47 12.97 -4.95 7.78
N LEU A 48 12.93 -4.01 8.72
CA LEU A 48 13.11 -2.59 8.43
C LEU A 48 14.53 -2.26 7.94
N ASP A 49 15.55 -2.98 8.42
CA ASP A 49 16.93 -2.80 7.95
C ASP A 49 17.15 -3.33 6.53
N ASP A 50 16.34 -4.30 6.09
CA ASP A 50 16.35 -4.81 4.71
C ASP A 50 15.57 -3.91 3.76
N LEU A 51 14.41 -3.40 4.20
CA LEU A 51 13.56 -2.50 3.42
C LEU A 51 14.15 -1.09 3.30
N LEU A 52 14.66 -0.54 4.41
CA LEU A 52 15.20 0.82 4.50
C LEU A 52 16.62 0.77 5.10
N PRO A 53 17.64 0.32 4.33
CA PRO A 53 18.99 0.17 4.85
C PRO A 53 19.59 1.51 5.27
N LYS A 54 20.17 1.57 6.47
CA LYS A 54 20.77 2.80 7.05
C LYS A 54 21.88 3.43 6.20
N LYS A 55 22.57 2.61 5.40
CA LYS A 55 23.73 3.02 4.57
C LYS A 55 23.37 3.22 3.11
N SER A 56 22.21 2.74 2.67
CA SER A 56 21.78 2.88 1.28
C SER A 56 21.20 4.28 1.05
N PRO A 57 21.45 4.91 -0.10
CA PRO A 57 20.72 6.09 -0.51
C PRO A 57 19.21 5.84 -0.46
N LEU A 58 18.49 6.71 0.23
CA LEU A 58 17.04 6.80 0.17
C LEU A 58 16.68 7.98 -0.74
N ILE A 59 15.82 7.76 -1.71
CA ILE A 59 15.36 8.78 -2.65
C ILE A 59 13.94 9.15 -2.27
N VAL A 60 13.65 10.45 -2.21
CA VAL A 60 12.29 10.96 -2.15
C VAL A 60 11.94 11.56 -3.51
N ALA A 61 11.01 10.91 -4.20
CA ALA A 61 10.45 11.40 -5.45
C ALA A 61 9.24 12.26 -5.15
N LYS A 62 9.31 13.54 -5.49
CA LYS A 62 8.20 14.49 -5.40
C LYS A 62 7.36 14.39 -6.65
N CYS A 63 6.06 14.37 -6.45
CA CYS A 63 5.08 14.20 -7.51
C CYS A 63 4.08 15.35 -7.46
N GLN A 64 3.18 15.43 -8.44
CA GLN A 64 2.07 16.37 -8.41
C GLN A 64 1.18 16.15 -7.16
N ASN A 65 0.35 17.14 -6.83
CA ASN A 65 -0.59 17.10 -5.70
C ASN A 65 0.07 16.87 -4.32
N HIS A 66 1.34 17.26 -4.18
CA HIS A 66 2.13 17.11 -2.94
C HIS A 66 2.31 15.64 -2.50
N LEU A 67 2.18 14.68 -3.42
CA LEU A 67 2.52 13.29 -3.17
C LEU A 67 4.06 13.15 -3.18
N ASN A 68 4.62 12.54 -2.14
CA ASN A 68 6.01 12.12 -2.14
C ASN A 68 6.11 10.60 -2.02
N LEU A 69 7.02 10.01 -2.78
CA LEU A 69 7.32 8.58 -2.74
C LEU A 69 8.68 8.36 -2.09
N VAL A 70 8.74 7.43 -1.15
CA VAL A 70 9.97 6.92 -0.55
C VAL A 70 10.44 5.73 -1.39
N VAL A 71 11.53 5.95 -2.12
CA VAL A 71 12.09 5.01 -3.09
C VAL A 71 13.45 4.52 -2.59
N VAL A 72 13.62 3.21 -2.55
CA VAL A 72 14.88 2.53 -2.23
C VAL A 72 15.16 1.51 -3.32
N ASN A 73 16.38 1.49 -3.86
CA ASN A 73 16.76 0.61 -4.97
C ASN A 73 15.78 0.68 -6.15
N ASN A 74 15.33 1.88 -6.50
CA ASN A 74 14.36 2.16 -7.55
C ASN A 74 12.97 1.54 -7.32
N VAL A 75 12.63 1.13 -6.09
CA VAL A 75 11.32 0.58 -5.73
C VAL A 75 10.64 1.50 -4.71
N PRO A 76 9.39 1.96 -4.95
CA PRO A 76 8.61 2.72 -3.99
C PRO A 76 8.12 1.77 -2.89
N LEU A 77 8.46 2.11 -1.67
CA LEU A 77 8.04 1.32 -0.51
C LEU A 77 6.92 2.01 0.24
N PHE A 78 7.04 3.33 0.38
CA PHE A 78 6.06 4.16 1.06
C PHE A 78 5.75 5.41 0.25
N PHE A 79 4.62 6.03 0.56
CA PHE A 79 4.26 7.34 0.06
C PHE A 79 3.68 8.18 1.19
N ASN A 80 3.71 9.49 1.05
CA ASN A 80 2.97 10.38 1.92
C ASN A 80 2.41 11.54 1.08
N ILE A 81 1.35 12.17 1.59
CA ILE A 81 0.73 13.34 0.94
C ILE A 81 0.96 14.54 1.86
N ARG A 82 1.57 15.61 1.35
CA ARG A 82 2.01 16.77 2.13
C ARG A 82 2.88 16.31 3.32
N ASP A 83 2.48 16.65 4.53
CA ASP A 83 3.12 16.28 5.80
C ASP A 83 2.35 15.18 6.54
N GLY A 84 1.47 14.45 5.84
CA GLY A 84 0.75 13.30 6.38
C GLY A 84 1.66 12.10 6.69
N PRO A 85 1.12 11.06 7.34
CA PRO A 85 1.88 9.88 7.69
C PRO A 85 2.39 9.13 6.45
N TYR A 86 3.50 8.42 6.61
CA TYR A 86 3.98 7.50 5.58
C TYR A 86 3.05 6.29 5.51
N MET A 87 2.55 5.99 4.33
CA MET A 87 1.68 4.87 4.02
C MET A 87 2.42 3.88 3.11
N PRO A 88 2.34 2.56 3.36
CA PRO A 88 2.98 1.59 2.50
C PRO A 88 2.29 1.54 1.13
N THR A 89 3.03 1.20 0.08
CA THR A 89 2.39 0.84 -1.20
C THR A 89 1.59 -0.46 -1.05
N LEU A 90 0.57 -0.67 -1.90
CA LEU A 90 -0.20 -1.92 -1.88
C LEU A 90 0.70 -3.14 -2.10
N ARG A 91 1.75 -3.01 -2.93
CA ARG A 91 2.72 -4.08 -3.16
C ARG A 91 3.52 -4.44 -1.90
N LEU A 92 3.87 -3.45 -1.09
CA LEU A 92 4.53 -3.70 0.19
C LEU A 92 3.56 -4.32 1.20
N LEU A 93 2.33 -3.80 1.28
CA LEU A 93 1.29 -4.35 2.15
C LEU A 93 0.94 -5.80 1.80
N HIS A 94 0.93 -6.17 0.51
CA HIS A 94 0.68 -7.56 0.09
C HIS A 94 1.80 -8.52 0.51
N GLN A 95 3.04 -8.03 0.68
CA GLN A 95 4.14 -8.83 1.23
C GLN A 95 4.07 -8.96 2.75
N TYR A 96 3.59 -7.90 3.43
CA TYR A 96 3.49 -7.84 4.89
C TYR A 96 2.05 -7.48 5.31
N PRO A 97 1.08 -8.39 5.16
CA PRO A 97 -0.35 -8.08 5.31
C PRO A 97 -0.80 -7.81 6.75
N THR A 98 0.09 -7.94 7.73
CA THR A 98 -0.18 -7.77 9.17
C THR A 98 0.25 -6.42 9.71
N ILE A 99 0.91 -5.58 8.90
CA ILE A 99 1.50 -4.32 9.38
C ILE A 99 0.47 -3.21 9.58
N MET A 100 -0.72 -3.34 8.98
CA MET A 100 -1.81 -2.36 9.08
C MET A 100 -3.07 -2.98 9.68
N LYS A 101 -3.84 -2.17 10.41
CA LYS A 101 -5.22 -2.49 10.77
C LYS A 101 -6.08 -2.58 9.49
N LYS A 102 -7.07 -3.46 9.51
CA LYS A 102 -7.87 -3.82 8.34
C LYS A 102 -9.31 -3.39 8.54
N LEU A 103 -9.89 -2.75 7.53
CA LEU A 103 -11.33 -2.55 7.40
C LEU A 103 -11.79 -3.28 6.14
N GLN A 104 -12.95 -3.91 6.18
CA GLN A 104 -13.51 -4.63 5.04
C GLN A 104 -14.70 -3.88 4.48
N VAL A 105 -14.72 -3.70 3.16
CA VAL A 105 -15.89 -3.20 2.43
C VAL A 105 -16.71 -4.35 1.87
N ASP A 106 -18.02 -4.15 1.77
CA ASP A 106 -18.90 -5.09 1.09
C ASP A 106 -18.63 -5.21 -0.42
N ARG A 107 -19.21 -6.25 -1.03
CA ARG A 107 -19.12 -6.50 -2.48
C ARG A 107 -19.58 -5.33 -3.35
N GLY A 108 -20.59 -4.58 -2.92
CA GLY A 108 -21.17 -3.48 -3.69
C GLY A 108 -20.21 -2.30 -3.82
N ALA A 109 -19.39 -2.07 -2.80
CA ALA A 109 -18.39 -1.01 -2.75
C ALA A 109 -17.13 -1.31 -3.57
N ILE A 110 -16.75 -2.58 -3.76
CA ILE A 110 -15.47 -3.00 -4.37
C ILE A 110 -15.20 -2.27 -5.70
N LYS A 111 -16.18 -2.25 -6.61
CA LYS A 111 -16.01 -1.64 -7.95
C LYS A 111 -15.72 -0.14 -7.87
N PHE A 112 -16.29 0.55 -6.88
CA PHE A 112 -16.14 1.99 -6.71
C PHE A 112 -14.78 2.32 -6.07
N VAL A 113 -14.34 1.52 -5.10
CA VAL A 113 -13.01 1.71 -4.49
C VAL A 113 -11.90 1.45 -5.52
N LEU A 114 -12.07 0.45 -6.39
CA LEU A 114 -11.16 0.20 -7.52
C LEU A 114 -11.22 1.27 -8.63
N ALA A 115 -12.21 2.17 -8.57
CA ALA A 115 -12.30 3.35 -9.42
C ALA A 115 -11.79 4.62 -8.72
N GLY A 116 -11.20 4.50 -7.52
CA GLY A 116 -10.67 5.63 -6.75
C GLY A 116 -11.68 6.36 -5.87
N ALA A 117 -12.92 5.86 -5.73
CA ALA A 117 -13.89 6.48 -4.85
C ALA A 117 -13.51 6.33 -3.37
N ASN A 118 -13.89 7.33 -2.57
CA ASN A 118 -13.81 7.26 -1.10
C ASN A 118 -14.77 6.20 -0.55
N ILE A 119 -14.44 5.68 0.63
CA ILE A 119 -15.23 4.65 1.28
C ILE A 119 -16.27 5.32 2.18
N MET A 120 -17.53 5.12 1.83
CA MET A 120 -18.68 5.64 2.57
C MET A 120 -18.97 4.74 3.78
N CYS A 121 -19.44 5.35 4.89
CA CYS A 121 -19.76 4.61 6.11
C CYS A 121 -20.68 3.38 5.89
N PRO A 122 -21.76 3.46 5.07
CA PRO A 122 -22.62 2.29 4.80
C PRO A 122 -21.91 1.09 4.19
N GLY A 123 -20.82 1.31 3.44
CA GLY A 123 -20.04 0.23 2.83
C GLY A 123 -19.19 -0.56 3.83
N LEU A 124 -19.01 -0.02 5.05
CA LEU A 124 -18.24 -0.62 6.15
C LEU A 124 -19.13 -1.22 7.25
N THR A 125 -20.40 -0.82 7.31
CA THR A 125 -21.37 -1.24 8.34
C THR A 125 -22.42 -2.23 7.83
N SER A 126 -22.41 -2.51 6.53
CA SER A 126 -23.27 -3.51 5.90
C SER A 126 -22.90 -4.95 6.33
N PRO A 127 -23.72 -5.97 6.04
CA PRO A 127 -23.44 -7.36 6.46
C PRO A 127 -22.11 -7.93 5.97
N GLY A 128 -21.58 -7.42 4.85
CA GLY A 128 -20.26 -7.78 4.30
C GLY A 128 -19.13 -6.86 4.77
N GLY A 129 -19.46 -5.76 5.43
CA GLY A 129 -18.50 -4.82 5.99
C GLY A 129 -17.96 -5.30 7.34
N VAL A 130 -16.68 -5.03 7.61
CA VAL A 130 -16.05 -5.37 8.89
C VAL A 130 -15.22 -4.17 9.35
N LEU A 131 -15.47 -3.75 10.58
CA LEU A 131 -14.74 -2.66 11.24
C LEU A 131 -13.93 -3.21 12.41
N ASP A 132 -12.69 -2.76 12.54
CA ASP A 132 -11.91 -2.88 13.76
C ASP A 132 -12.21 -1.66 14.64
N GLU A 133 -12.98 -1.83 15.72
CA GLU A 133 -13.43 -0.74 16.60
C GLU A 133 -12.30 -0.04 17.37
N GLU A 134 -11.08 -0.60 17.35
CA GLU A 134 -9.88 0.05 17.91
C GLU A 134 -9.32 1.14 17.01
N VAL A 135 -9.74 1.19 15.74
CA VAL A 135 -9.25 2.17 14.77
C VAL A 135 -9.84 3.55 15.05
N GLY A 136 -8.97 4.49 15.41
CA GLY A 136 -9.29 5.92 15.55
C GLY A 136 -9.44 6.66 14.22
N ALA A 137 -9.86 7.92 14.30
CA ALA A 137 -9.80 8.84 13.17
C ALA A 137 -8.34 9.22 12.84
N GLU A 138 -8.10 9.66 11.61
CA GLU A 138 -6.79 10.10 11.11
C GLU A 138 -5.70 9.02 11.16
N ARG A 139 -6.08 7.77 10.86
CA ARG A 139 -5.17 6.61 10.85
C ARG A 139 -5.10 5.96 9.47
N PRO A 140 -3.90 5.53 9.03
CA PRO A 140 -3.76 4.65 7.87
C PRO A 140 -4.41 3.28 8.11
N VAL A 141 -5.15 2.79 7.13
CA VAL A 141 -5.82 1.48 7.17
C VAL A 141 -5.70 0.72 5.85
N ALA A 142 -5.68 -0.60 5.93
CA ALA A 142 -5.81 -1.48 4.78
C ALA A 142 -7.29 -1.73 4.48
N ILE A 143 -7.71 -1.50 3.24
CA ILE A 143 -9.08 -1.76 2.79
C ILE A 143 -9.15 -3.13 2.11
N MET A 144 -9.84 -4.05 2.77
CA MET A 144 -10.07 -5.42 2.35
C MET A 144 -11.42 -5.53 1.61
N ALA A 145 -11.51 -6.48 0.68
CA ALA A 145 -12.76 -6.80 0.00
C ALA A 145 -13.38 -8.05 0.64
N GLU A 146 -14.70 -8.04 0.81
CA GLU A 146 -15.44 -9.24 1.17
C GLU A 146 -15.11 -10.41 0.21
N GLY A 147 -14.64 -11.52 0.79
CA GLY A 147 -14.25 -12.71 0.03
C GLY A 147 -12.91 -12.62 -0.70
N LYS A 148 -12.04 -11.65 -0.36
CA LYS A 148 -10.67 -11.53 -0.89
C LYS A 148 -9.63 -11.51 0.23
N GLN A 149 -8.47 -12.11 -0.05
CA GLN A 149 -7.37 -12.21 0.92
C GLN A 149 -6.45 -10.98 0.94
N ASN A 150 -6.38 -10.26 -0.19
CA ASN A 150 -5.47 -9.12 -0.36
C ASN A 150 -6.24 -7.80 -0.24
N ALA A 151 -5.55 -6.78 0.27
CA ALA A 151 -6.08 -5.42 0.31
C ALA A 151 -6.26 -4.88 -1.12
N LEU A 152 -7.38 -4.21 -1.38
CA LEU A 152 -7.64 -3.55 -2.65
C LEU A 152 -7.28 -2.07 -2.64
N ALA A 153 -7.15 -1.47 -1.45
CA ALA A 153 -6.75 -0.08 -1.29
C ALA A 153 -6.06 0.17 0.07
N ILE A 154 -5.34 1.27 0.13
CA ILE A 154 -4.87 1.95 1.33
C ILE A 154 -5.82 3.11 1.57
N GLY A 155 -6.34 3.20 2.78
CA GLY A 155 -7.24 4.27 3.20
C GLY A 155 -6.67 5.10 4.33
N PHE A 156 -7.23 6.29 4.51
CA PHE A 156 -6.98 7.15 5.66
C PHE A 156 -8.30 7.51 6.34
N THR A 157 -8.47 7.15 7.61
CA THR A 157 -9.76 7.29 8.29
C THR A 157 -10.11 8.76 8.51
N LYS A 158 -11.30 9.17 8.07
CA LYS A 158 -11.90 10.49 8.35
C LYS A 158 -12.65 10.48 9.68
N MET A 159 -13.16 9.33 10.07
CA MET A 159 -13.97 9.09 11.26
C MET A 159 -13.40 7.88 12.00
N SER A 160 -13.57 7.80 13.32
CA SER A 160 -13.21 6.60 14.06
C SER A 160 -14.12 5.44 13.66
N ALA A 161 -13.67 4.19 13.79
CA ALA A 161 -14.49 3.03 13.48
C ALA A 161 -15.80 2.99 14.29
N LYS A 162 -15.76 3.48 15.54
CA LYS A 162 -16.94 3.65 16.39
C LYS A 162 -17.93 4.67 15.82
N ASP A 163 -17.42 5.82 15.36
CA ASP A 163 -18.26 6.86 14.74
C ASP A 163 -18.82 6.43 13.39
N ILE A 164 -18.03 5.70 12.58
CA ILE A 164 -18.49 5.12 11.32
C ILE A 164 -19.70 4.22 11.57
N LYS A 165 -19.62 3.37 12.59
CA LYS A 165 -20.70 2.46 12.98
C LYS A 165 -21.91 3.19 13.56
N ALA A 166 -21.71 4.21 14.38
CA ALA A 166 -22.78 4.94 15.04
C ALA A 166 -23.52 5.91 14.10
N ILE A 167 -22.79 6.67 13.28
CA ILE A 167 -23.34 7.70 12.40
C ILE A 167 -23.85 7.09 11.09
N ASN A 168 -23.13 6.10 10.56
CA ASN A 168 -23.47 5.37 9.34
C ASN A 168 -23.82 6.26 8.12
N LYS A 169 -23.18 7.43 8.01
CA LYS A 169 -23.41 8.40 6.93
C LYS A 169 -22.12 9.17 6.65
N GLY A 170 -21.93 9.56 5.39
CA GLY A 170 -20.77 10.34 4.95
C GLY A 170 -19.56 9.49 4.59
N ILE A 171 -18.44 10.16 4.36
CA ILE A 171 -17.15 9.54 4.05
C ILE A 171 -16.52 9.06 5.35
N GLY A 172 -16.34 7.75 5.50
CA GLY A 172 -15.67 7.17 6.65
C GLY A 172 -14.16 7.09 6.46
N VAL A 173 -13.72 6.79 5.23
CA VAL A 173 -12.30 6.63 4.89
C VAL A 173 -12.03 7.22 3.52
N ASP A 174 -11.01 8.07 3.43
CA ASP A 174 -10.52 8.54 2.15
C ASP A 174 -9.69 7.46 1.48
N ASN A 175 -9.88 7.27 0.17
CA ASN A 175 -9.08 6.33 -0.61
C ASN A 175 -7.77 6.98 -1.03
N MET A 176 -6.63 6.44 -0.58
CA MET A 176 -5.30 7.03 -0.79
C MET A 176 -4.52 6.39 -1.93
N HIS A 177 -4.69 5.08 -2.11
CA HIS A 177 -3.99 4.30 -3.12
C HIS A 177 -4.79 3.00 -3.35
N TYR A 178 -5.11 2.66 -4.59
CA TYR A 178 -5.93 1.48 -4.89
C TYR A 178 -5.33 0.62 -6.00
N LEU A 179 -5.80 -0.62 -6.07
CA LEU A 179 -5.29 -1.58 -7.03
C LEU A 179 -5.63 -1.14 -8.46
N ASN A 180 -4.65 -1.21 -9.37
CA ASN A 180 -4.71 -0.70 -10.74
C ASN A 180 -4.75 0.83 -10.88
N ASP A 181 -4.52 1.58 -9.81
CA ASP A 181 -4.22 3.00 -9.92
C ASP A 181 -2.85 3.23 -10.56
N GLY A 182 -2.49 4.50 -10.68
CA GLY A 182 -1.23 4.91 -11.27
C GLY A 182 0.00 4.35 -10.54
N LEU A 183 0.03 4.43 -9.21
CA LEU A 183 1.15 3.99 -8.37
C LEU A 183 1.31 2.47 -8.42
N TRP A 184 0.20 1.73 -8.54
CA TRP A 184 0.22 0.28 -8.76
C TRP A 184 0.83 -0.11 -10.10
N LYS A 185 0.51 0.64 -11.15
CA LYS A 185 0.92 0.36 -12.54
C LYS A 185 2.38 0.71 -12.82
N VAL A 186 3.05 1.48 -11.98
CA VAL A 186 4.45 1.84 -12.20
C VAL A 186 5.29 0.57 -12.28
N LYS A 187 5.90 0.36 -13.45
CA LYS A 187 6.81 -0.75 -13.70
C LYS A 187 8.22 -0.29 -13.35
N TYR A 188 8.87 -1.00 -12.43
CA TYR A 188 10.24 -0.73 -12.04
C TYR A 188 11.18 -1.68 -12.77
N HIS A 189 12.14 -1.13 -13.50
CA HIS A 189 12.88 -1.81 -14.57
C HIS A 189 13.86 -2.91 -14.10
N ASP A 190 14.02 -3.12 -12.80
CA ASP A 190 15.00 -4.08 -12.24
C ASP A 190 14.45 -5.05 -11.19
N MET A 191 13.13 -5.10 -10.97
CA MET A 191 12.52 -6.20 -10.23
C MET A 191 12.08 -7.28 -11.21
N LEU A 192 12.64 -8.49 -11.07
CA LEU A 192 11.96 -9.72 -11.46
C LEU A 192 10.67 -9.80 -10.64
N PHE A 193 9.63 -9.13 -11.11
CA PHE A 193 8.31 -9.21 -10.50
C PHE A 193 7.81 -10.64 -10.65
N LEU A 194 7.39 -11.20 -9.51
CA LEU A 194 6.35 -12.21 -9.50
C LEU A 194 5.15 -11.60 -10.26
N TYR A 195 4.85 -12.09 -11.45
CA TYR A 195 3.67 -11.66 -12.18
C TYR A 195 2.44 -12.13 -11.40
N VAL A 196 1.78 -11.20 -10.72
CA VAL A 196 0.43 -11.42 -10.21
C VAL A 196 -0.52 -11.11 -11.36
N ASN A 197 -0.91 -12.13 -12.12
CA ASN A 197 -2.00 -12.01 -13.08
C ASN A 197 -3.31 -12.00 -12.29
N ILE A 198 -3.93 -10.83 -12.17
CA ILE A 198 -5.27 -10.67 -11.60
C ILE A 198 -6.25 -10.82 -12.75
N TYR A 199 -6.93 -11.96 -12.80
CA TYR A 199 -8.05 -12.16 -13.71
C TYR A 199 -9.30 -11.58 -13.04
N ILE A 200 -9.87 -10.56 -13.67
CA ILE A 200 -11.18 -9.99 -13.31
C ILE A 200 -12.17 -10.56 -14.33
N SER A 201 -13.07 -11.43 -13.89
CA SER A 201 -14.29 -11.77 -14.64
C SER A 201 -15.51 -11.24 -13.90
N ASP A 202 -16.64 -11.13 -14.60
CA ASP A 202 -17.85 -10.38 -14.19
C ASP A 202 -18.40 -10.69 -12.78
N ASN A 203 -17.94 -11.74 -12.11
CA ASN A 203 -18.39 -12.09 -10.76
C ASN A 203 -17.29 -12.47 -9.74
N TYR A 204 -15.99 -12.52 -10.11
CA TYR A 204 -14.92 -12.89 -9.18
C TYR A 204 -13.54 -12.30 -9.57
N ALA A 205 -12.73 -11.92 -8.57
CA ALA A 205 -11.30 -11.70 -8.71
C ALA A 205 -10.50 -12.89 -8.14
N THR A 206 -9.69 -13.56 -8.96
CA THR A 206 -8.82 -14.66 -8.53
C THR A 206 -7.37 -14.22 -8.62
N VAL A 207 -6.60 -14.41 -7.53
CA VAL A 207 -5.17 -14.12 -7.46
C VAL A 207 -4.41 -15.43 -7.64
N VAL A 208 -3.67 -15.57 -8.74
CA VAL A 208 -2.83 -16.75 -9.00
C VAL A 208 -1.36 -16.35 -8.90
N PHE A 209 -0.61 -17.06 -8.04
CA PHE A 209 0.84 -16.89 -7.91
C PHE A 209 1.56 -17.93 -8.79
N THR A 210 2.27 -17.49 -9.83
CA THR A 210 3.24 -18.35 -10.53
C THR A 210 4.64 -18.15 -9.93
N SER A 211 5.28 -19.26 -9.55
CA SER A 211 6.58 -19.28 -8.89
C SER A 211 7.68 -18.67 -9.78
N LEU A 212 8.51 -17.80 -9.21
CA LEU A 212 9.80 -17.42 -9.80
C LEU A 212 10.89 -17.37 -8.73
N LYS A 213 12.07 -17.90 -9.08
CA LYS A 213 13.25 -17.99 -8.21
C LYS A 213 13.90 -16.62 -8.02
N PHE A 214 14.31 -16.33 -6.79
CA PHE A 214 15.11 -15.18 -6.40
C PHE A 214 16.49 -15.25 -7.08
N VAL A 215 16.86 -14.24 -7.87
CA VAL A 215 18.23 -14.02 -8.33
C VAL A 215 18.62 -12.61 -7.92
N SER A 216 19.32 -12.49 -6.79
CA SER A 216 19.98 -11.24 -6.43
C SER A 216 21.20 -11.05 -7.35
N ARG A 217 21.19 -10.02 -8.20
CA ARG A 217 22.42 -9.51 -8.84
C ARG A 217 23.11 -8.57 -7.86
N ASN A 218 23.89 -9.12 -6.95
CA ASN A 218 24.93 -8.33 -6.30
C ASN A 218 26.09 -8.16 -7.29
N LEU A 219 26.25 -6.96 -7.83
CA LEU A 219 27.48 -6.57 -8.52
C LEU A 219 28.51 -6.20 -7.47
N VAL A 220 29.38 -7.14 -7.11
CA VAL A 220 30.63 -6.83 -6.42
C VAL A 220 31.74 -6.98 -7.46
N ASN A 221 32.44 -5.89 -7.77
CA ASN A 221 33.58 -5.86 -8.70
C ASN A 221 33.27 -6.36 -10.13
N GLY A 222 32.11 -6.01 -10.68
CA GLY A 222 31.79 -6.26 -12.10
C GLY A 222 31.64 -7.74 -12.49
N THR A 223 31.64 -8.67 -11.53
CA THR A 223 31.43 -10.09 -11.78
C THR A 223 30.15 -10.58 -11.09
N PRO A 224 29.19 -11.17 -11.83
CA PRO A 224 27.98 -11.69 -11.23
C PRO A 224 28.29 -12.96 -10.43
N ARG A 225 28.11 -12.92 -9.10
CA ARG A 225 28.16 -14.11 -8.24
C ARG A 225 26.75 -14.53 -7.85
N LEU A 226 26.40 -15.78 -8.16
CA LEU A 226 25.16 -16.42 -7.71
C LEU A 226 25.30 -16.86 -6.25
N SER A 227 24.42 -16.40 -5.36
CA SER A 227 24.16 -17.06 -4.08
C SER A 227 22.70 -17.51 -4.04
N LEU A 228 22.51 -18.82 -3.83
CA LEU A 228 21.20 -19.45 -3.66
C LEU A 228 20.95 -19.60 -2.16
N HIS A 229 19.88 -19.02 -1.64
CA HIS A 229 19.36 -19.35 -0.32
C HIS A 229 18.02 -20.09 -0.48
N PRO A 230 17.90 -21.33 0.03
CA PRO A 230 16.62 -22.05 -0.01
C PRO A 230 15.67 -21.48 1.04
N LEU A 231 14.54 -20.92 0.60
CA LEU A 231 13.35 -20.75 1.44
C LEU A 231 12.50 -22.02 1.27
N SER A 232 12.39 -22.83 2.32
CA SER A 232 11.48 -23.97 2.34
C SER A 232 10.03 -23.48 2.45
N PHE A 233 9.15 -23.87 1.54
CA PHE A 233 7.71 -23.75 1.74
C PHE A 233 6.96 -24.99 1.29
N SER A 234 6.03 -25.40 2.16
CA SER A 234 5.07 -26.48 2.01
C SER A 234 4.07 -26.18 0.88
N ARG A 235 3.87 -27.17 0.01
CA ARG A 235 2.94 -27.16 -1.11
C ARG A 235 1.52 -27.28 -0.57
N PHE A 236 0.68 -26.26 -0.73
CA PHE A 236 -0.78 -26.40 -0.53
C PHE A 236 -1.46 -26.47 -1.89
N SER A 237 -2.01 -27.64 -2.20
CA SER A 237 -2.87 -27.90 -3.35
C SER A 237 -4.31 -27.87 -2.85
N TYR A 238 -5.17 -27.02 -3.41
CA TYR A 238 -6.60 -27.07 -3.15
C TYR A 238 -7.29 -27.79 -4.32
N VAL A 239 -7.95 -28.89 -3.99
CA VAL A 239 -8.88 -29.61 -4.87
C VAL A 239 -10.29 -29.17 -4.45
N PRO A 240 -11.14 -28.65 -5.36
CA PRO A 240 -12.51 -28.30 -5.01
C PRO A 240 -13.31 -29.57 -4.75
N ALA A 241 -14.04 -29.59 -3.63
CA ALA A 241 -15.19 -30.47 -3.42
C ALA A 241 -16.45 -29.81 -3.97
#